data_AF-A0A9W9ZZ94-F1
#
_entry.id   AF-A0A9W9ZZ94-F1
#
_cell.length_a   1.000
_cell.length_b   1.000
_cell.length_c   1.000
_cell.angle_alpha   90.00
_cell.angle_beta   90.00
_cell.angle_gamma   90.00
#
_symmetry.space_group_name_H-M   'P 1'
#
loop_
_entity.id
_entity.type
_entity.pdbx_description
1 polymer ?
#
loop_
_entity_poly.entity_id
_entity_poly.type
_entity_poly.pdbx_seq_one_letter_code
_entity_poly.pdbx_strand_id
1 'polypeptide(L)'
;MKAECEKYGEVRKVIVFDRNKEGICSVAFSTFEAAEACLPVMNGRWFAGRRITAERWDGVTNYKVEETDKQREERLGEWEKYLTGELDEPRTLKPRTSHN
;
A
#
# COMPACT_ATOMS: atom_id res chain seq x y z
N MET A 1 -0.73 -0.06 -14.07
CA MET A 1 -2.03 -0.14 -13.36
C MET A 1 -2.87 1.11 -13.60
N LYS A 2 -2.44 2.31 -13.18
CA LYS A 2 -3.19 3.56 -13.35
C LYS A 2 -3.66 3.84 -14.80
N ALA A 3 -2.75 3.77 -15.78
CA ALA A 3 -3.08 4.02 -17.19
C ALA A 3 -4.11 3.06 -17.79
N GLU A 4 -4.23 1.84 -17.24
CA GLU A 4 -5.24 0.88 -17.69
C GLU A 4 -6.61 1.18 -17.09
N CYS A 5 -6.64 1.61 -15.82
CA CYS A 5 -7.84 2.08 -15.14
C CYS A 5 -8.40 3.35 -15.80
N GLU A 6 -7.53 4.25 -16.27
CA GLU A 6 -7.92 5.50 -16.95
C GLU A 6 -8.70 5.28 -18.27
N LYS A 7 -8.62 4.09 -18.87
CA LYS A 7 -9.42 3.73 -20.07
C LYS A 7 -10.90 3.54 -19.78
N TYR A 8 -11.26 3.23 -18.54
CA TYR A 8 -12.64 2.98 -18.12
C TYR A 8 -13.28 4.22 -17.50
N GLY A 9 -12.47 5.13 -16.97
CA GLY A 9 -12.92 6.43 -16.48
C GLY A 9 -11.84 7.17 -15.72
N GLU A 10 -12.17 8.37 -15.26
CA GLU A 10 -11.22 9.23 -14.56
C GLU A 10 -10.84 8.65 -13.20
N VAL A 11 -9.53 8.45 -12.99
CA VAL A 11 -8.97 7.98 -11.71
C VAL A 11 -8.63 9.19 -10.85
N ARG A 12 -9.32 9.32 -9.71
CA ARG A 12 -9.08 10.40 -8.73
C ARG A 12 -7.82 10.18 -7.91
N LYS A 13 -7.63 8.96 -7.42
CA LYS A 13 -6.54 8.66 -6.48
C LYS A 13 -6.13 7.20 -6.60
N VAL A 14 -4.83 6.96 -6.61
CA VAL A 14 -4.26 5.62 -6.46
C VAL A 14 -3.41 5.60 -5.20
N ILE A 15 -3.67 4.64 -4.33
CA ILE A 15 -2.91 4.41 -3.10
C ILE A 15 -2.31 3.02 -3.18
N VAL A 16 -0.99 2.94 -3.08
CA VAL A 16 -0.27 1.66 -3.01
C VAL A 16 0.14 1.45 -1.56
N PHE A 17 -0.32 0.35 -0.96
CA PHE A 17 0.03 -0.03 0.40
C PHE A 17 1.28 -0.91 0.37
N ASP A 18 2.44 -0.31 0.09
CA ASP A 18 3.74 -1.00 0.00
C ASP A 18 4.13 -1.70 1.31
N ARG A 19 3.66 -1.17 2.44
CA ARG A 19 3.87 -1.76 3.78
C ARG A 19 3.03 -3.00 4.04
N ASN A 20 2.00 -3.27 3.24
CA ASN A 20 1.21 -4.48 3.41
C ASN A 20 1.90 -5.67 2.70
N LYS A 21 2.15 -6.77 3.42
CA LYS A 21 2.85 -7.95 2.88
C LYS A 21 2.15 -8.58 1.67
N GLU A 22 0.86 -8.33 1.51
CA GLU A 22 0.03 -8.81 0.40
C GLU A 22 0.10 -7.92 -0.85
N GLY A 23 0.72 -6.73 -0.78
CA GLY A 23 0.87 -5.83 -1.92
C GLY A 23 -0.46 -5.21 -2.38
N ILE A 24 -1.29 -4.75 -1.43
CA ILE A 24 -2.61 -4.19 -1.71
C ILE A 24 -2.48 -2.79 -2.33
N CYS A 25 -3.38 -2.47 -3.26
CA CYS A 25 -3.55 -1.12 -3.77
C CYS A 25 -5.04 -0.77 -3.84
N SER A 26 -5.35 0.51 -3.64
CA SER A 26 -6.69 1.06 -3.74
C SER A 26 -6.72 2.11 -4.84
N VAL A 27 -7.73 2.03 -5.70
CA VAL A 27 -7.95 2.96 -6.80
C VAL A 27 -9.33 3.59 -6.61
N ALA A 28 -9.36 4.91 -6.48
CA ALA A 28 -10.57 5.70 -6.41
C ALA A 28 -10.87 6.31 -7.79
N PHE A 29 -12.05 6.03 -8.32
CA PHE A 29 -12.55 6.60 -9.57
C PHE A 29 -13.47 7.81 -9.30
N SER A 30 -13.65 8.67 -10.31
CA SER A 30 -14.60 9.79 -10.25
C SER A 30 -16.06 9.32 -10.28
N THR A 31 -16.35 8.20 -10.95
CA THR A 31 -17.69 7.63 -11.06
C THR A 31 -17.71 6.16 -10.65
N PHE A 32 -18.85 5.72 -10.12
CA PHE A 32 -19.07 4.33 -9.72
C PHE A 32 -19.06 3.37 -10.91
N GLU A 33 -19.66 3.79 -12.02
CA GLU A 33 -19.75 2.99 -13.24
C GLU A 33 -18.36 2.64 -13.81
N ALA A 34 -17.42 3.59 -13.77
CA ALA A 34 -16.03 3.35 -14.16
C ALA A 34 -15.32 2.33 -13.24
N ALA A 35 -15.59 2.38 -11.94
CA ALA A 35 -15.02 1.43 -10.98
C ALA A 35 -15.57 0.01 -11.21
N GLU A 36 -16.88 -0.12 -11.44
CA GLU A 36 -17.54 -1.38 -11.78
C GLU A 36 -17.00 -1.99 -13.08
N ALA A 37 -16.88 -1.17 -14.13
CA ALA A 37 -16.38 -1.63 -15.42
C ALA A 37 -14.91 -2.09 -15.35
N CYS A 38 -14.10 -1.48 -14.47
CA CYS A 38 -12.70 -1.82 -14.29
C CYS A 38 -12.49 -3.13 -13.49
N LEU A 39 -13.42 -3.49 -12.61
CA LEU A 39 -13.29 -4.62 -11.69
C LEU A 39 -13.08 -5.98 -12.39
N PRO A 40 -13.92 -6.44 -13.33
CA PRO A 40 -13.75 -7.74 -13.97
C PRO A 40 -12.50 -7.82 -14.85
N VAL A 41 -12.02 -6.68 -15.37
CA VAL A 41 -10.81 -6.61 -16.19
C VAL A 41 -9.56 -6.77 -15.35
N MET A 42 -9.56 -6.17 -14.16
CA MET A 42 -8.43 -6.19 -13.25
C MET A 42 -8.39 -7.49 -12.43
N ASN A 43 -9.55 -8.09 -12.15
CA ASN A 43 -9.63 -9.33 -11.40
C ASN A 43 -9.05 -10.51 -12.20
N GLY A 44 -7.95 -11.09 -11.71
CA GLY A 44 -7.26 -12.21 -12.33
C GLY A 44 -6.14 -11.80 -13.29
N ARG A 45 -5.83 -10.51 -13.44
CA ARG A 45 -4.73 -10.02 -14.29
C ARG A 45 -3.37 -10.46 -13.72
N TRP A 46 -2.38 -10.65 -14.59
CA TRP A 46 -1.01 -10.92 -14.16
C TRP A 46 -0.25 -9.61 -13.90
N PHE A 47 0.44 -9.55 -12.77
CA PHE A 47 1.31 -8.45 -12.37
C PHE A 47 2.56 -9.01 -11.69
N ALA A 48 3.75 -8.69 -12.22
CA ALA A 48 5.05 -9.10 -11.66
C ALA A 48 5.15 -10.62 -11.34
N GLY A 49 4.61 -11.48 -12.21
CA GLY A 49 4.65 -12.93 -12.04
C GLY A 49 3.63 -13.50 -11.03
N ARG A 50 2.68 -12.69 -10.55
CA ARG A 50 1.56 -13.12 -9.69
C ARG A 50 0.23 -12.70 -10.31
N ARG A 51 -0.86 -13.40 -10.00
CA ARG A 51 -2.21 -12.95 -10.35
C ARG A 51 -2.73 -12.01 -9.28
N ILE A 52 -3.26 -10.87 -9.69
CA ILE A 52 -3.93 -9.92 -8.81
C ILE A 52 -5.43 -10.22 -8.77
N THR A 53 -6.07 -9.94 -7.64
CA THR A 53 -7.53 -9.92 -7.50
C THR A 53 -8.00 -8.47 -7.40
N ALA A 54 -9.18 -8.20 -7.93
CA ALA A 54 -9.81 -6.89 -7.84
C ALA A 54 -11.25 -7.08 -7.39
N GLU A 55 -11.64 -6.38 -6.34
CA GLU A 55 -12.95 -6.48 -5.72
C GLU A 55 -13.47 -5.08 -5.40
N ARG A 56 -14.80 -4.95 -5.35
CA ARG A 56 -15.43 -3.68 -5.00
C ARG A 56 -15.13 -3.40 -3.55
N TRP A 57 -14.67 -2.18 -3.28
CA TRP A 57 -14.47 -1.73 -1.93
C TRP A 57 -15.82 -1.49 -1.23
N ASP A 58 -16.03 -2.13 -0.08
CA ASP A 58 -17.28 -2.08 0.70
C ASP A 58 -17.52 -0.73 1.44
N GLY A 59 -16.60 0.23 1.32
CA GLY A 59 -16.72 1.54 1.98
C GLY A 59 -16.23 1.57 3.43
N VAL A 60 -16.01 0.41 4.04
CA VAL A 60 -15.64 0.26 5.46
C VAL A 60 -14.18 -0.19 5.64
N THR A 61 -13.66 -1.01 4.73
CA THR A 61 -12.37 -1.71 4.92
C THR A 61 -11.18 -0.81 4.63
N ASN A 62 -10.60 -0.19 5.64
CA ASN A 62 -9.37 0.58 5.48
C ASN A 62 -8.16 -0.39 5.39
N TYR A 63 -7.70 -0.71 4.17
CA TYR A 63 -6.47 -1.51 3.94
C TYR A 63 -5.18 -0.74 4.29
N LYS A 64 -5.31 0.46 4.86
CA LYS A 64 -4.21 1.22 5.43
C LYS A 64 -3.69 0.48 6.65
N VAL A 65 -2.60 -0.26 6.47
CA VAL A 65 -1.77 -0.74 7.57
C VAL A 65 -1.09 0.48 8.17
N GLU A 66 -1.75 1.12 9.13
CA GLU A 66 -1.11 2.09 10.03
C GLU A 66 -0.24 1.32 11.01
N GLU A 67 0.96 1.82 11.30
CA GLU A 67 1.84 1.26 12.34
C GLU A 67 1.01 1.12 13.63
N THR A 68 0.85 -0.13 14.09
CA THR A 68 0.13 -0.42 15.33
C THR A 68 0.81 0.36 16.46
N ASP A 69 0.07 0.84 17.46
CA ASP A 69 0.63 1.67 18.56
C ASP A 69 1.88 1.02 19.18
N LYS A 70 1.91 -0.30 19.26
CA LYS A 70 3.06 -1.10 19.70
C LYS A 70 4.34 -0.90 18.87
N GLN A 71 4.23 -0.77 17.54
CA GLN A 71 5.39 -0.49 16.66
C GLN A 71 5.85 0.97 16.79
N ARG A 72 4.92 1.90 17.09
CA ARG A 72 5.25 3.29 17.41
C ARG A 72 5.98 3.41 18.76
N GLU A 73 5.55 2.67 19.77
CA GLU A 73 6.21 2.61 21.08
C GLU A 73 7.61 1.99 21.00
N GLU A 74 7.79 0.89 20.26
CA GLU A 74 9.11 0.27 20.08
C GLU A 74 10.09 1.23 19.39
N ARG A 75 9.60 1.97 18.39
CA ARG A 75 10.38 3.04 17.75
C ARG A 75 10.68 4.16 18.74
N LEU A 76 9.71 4.64 19.51
CA LEU A 76 9.93 5.71 20.48
C LEU A 76 10.97 5.29 21.54
N GLY A 77 10.89 4.06 22.04
CA GLY A 77 11.85 3.52 23.01
C GLY A 77 13.26 3.32 22.43
N GLU A 78 13.40 2.92 21.15
CA GLU A 78 14.72 2.89 20.50
C GLU A 78 15.27 4.31 20.27
N TRP A 79 14.42 5.29 19.97
CA TRP A 79 14.83 6.70 19.86
C TRP A 79 15.23 7.30 21.21
N GLU A 80 14.54 6.96 22.29
CA GLU A 80 14.93 7.35 23.65
C GLU A 80 16.31 6.78 24.02
N LYS A 81 16.55 5.50 23.72
CA LYS A 81 17.86 4.86 23.95
C LYS A 81 19.00 5.45 23.13
N TYR A 82 18.73 5.92 21.92
CA TYR A 82 19.68 6.66 21.10
C TYR A 82 20.00 8.04 21.72
N LEU A 83 18.98 8.78 22.16
CA LEU A 83 19.17 10.09 22.80
C LEU A 83 19.87 10.00 24.16
N THR A 84 19.70 8.90 24.90
CA THR A 84 20.41 8.65 26.17
C THR A 84 21.81 8.08 25.99
N GLY A 85 22.24 7.80 24.76
CA GLY A 85 23.59 7.29 24.45
C GLY A 85 23.81 5.81 24.76
N GLU A 86 22.73 5.04 24.94
CA GLU A 86 22.78 3.59 25.18
C GLU A 86 22.84 2.80 23.85
N LEU A 87 22.60 3.47 22.71
CA LEU A 87 22.70 2.95 21.33
C LEU A 87 23.34 4.01 20.41
N ASP A 88 24.42 3.65 19.69
CA ASP A 88 25.11 4.55 18.74
C ASP A 88 24.29 4.84 17.47
N GLU A 89 23.42 3.93 17.03
CA GLU A 89 22.54 4.13 15.86
C GLU A 89 21.19 3.38 16.01
N PRO A 90 20.04 4.01 15.71
CA PRO A 90 18.77 3.30 15.64
C PRO A 90 18.78 2.34 14.45
N ARG A 91 18.15 1.16 14.56
CA ARG A 91 18.05 0.19 13.47
C ARG A 91 17.22 0.76 12.32
N THR A 92 17.88 1.47 11.41
CA THR A 92 17.24 1.98 10.20
C THR A 92 16.77 0.79 9.35
N LEU A 93 15.51 0.85 8.91
CA LEU A 93 15.01 0.00 7.83
C LEU A 93 15.85 0.32 6.59
N LYS A 94 16.82 -0.52 6.27
CA LYS A 94 17.61 -0.37 5.03
C LYS A 94 16.61 -0.27 3.86
N PRO A 95 16.65 0.78 3.03
CA PRO A 95 15.90 0.75 1.79
C PRO A 95 16.37 -0.49 1.02
N ARG A 96 15.43 -1.36 0.63
CA ARG A 96 15.71 -2.52 -0.20
C ARG A 96 16.27 -2.00 -1.51
N THR A 97 17.59 -1.99 -1.64
CA THR A 97 18.30 -1.51 -2.82
C THR A 97 17.85 -2.34 -4.02
N SER A 98 17.23 -1.67 -5.00
CA SER A 98 17.08 -2.20 -6.35
C SER A 98 18.42 -2.73 -6.82
N HIS A 99 18.49 -4.03 -7.07
CA HIS A 99 19.55 -4.58 -7.90
C HIS A 99 19.06 -4.55 -9.35
N ASN A 100 19.97 -4.04 -10.18
CA ASN A 100 19.91 -3.79 -11.62
C ASN A 100 19.52 -5.04 -12.44
#